data_AF-A0A519YG37-F1
#
_entry.id   AF-A0A519YG37-F1
#
_cell.length_a   1.000
_cell.length_b   1.000
_cell.length_c   1.000
_cell.angle_alpha   90.00
_cell.angle_beta   90.00
_cell.angle_gamma   90.00
#
_symmetry.space_group_name_H-M   'P 1'
#
loop_
_entity.id
_entity.type
_entity.pdbx_description
1 polymer ?
#
loop_
_entity_poly.entity_id
_entity_poly.type
_entity_poly.pdbx_seq_one_letter_code
_entity_poly.pdbx_strand_id
1 'polypeptide(L)'
;MFHLTVPPPPSPSLRQVQDCATAMRRWLATDDNSAALMAHLRAEQVDPVWLSTFRRLLTDLTRSIDDARRTGADAEPAGSGTPC
;
A
#
# COMPACT_ATOMS: atom_id res chain seq x y z
N MET A 1 -29.37 23.48 -4.82
CA MET A 1 -28.74 22.67 -5.88
C MET A 1 -27.45 22.13 -5.28
N PHE A 2 -27.42 20.88 -4.83
CA PHE A 2 -26.22 20.29 -4.24
C PHE A 2 -25.34 19.81 -5.38
N HIS A 3 -24.17 20.42 -5.56
CA HIS A 3 -23.15 19.86 -6.43
C HIS A 3 -22.60 18.61 -5.74
N LEU A 4 -22.92 17.43 -6.30
CA LEU A 4 -22.20 16.19 -6.03
C LEU A 4 -20.78 16.37 -6.55
N THR A 5 -19.90 16.90 -5.72
CA THR A 5 -18.46 16.86 -5.99
C THR A 5 -18.04 15.41 -5.85
N VAL A 6 -18.05 14.67 -6.96
CA VAL A 6 -17.36 13.38 -7.03
C VAL A 6 -15.89 13.67 -6.73
N PRO A 7 -15.31 13.09 -5.67
CA PRO A 7 -13.90 13.30 -5.39
C PRO A 7 -13.10 12.86 -6.62
N PRO A 8 -12.06 13.62 -7.02
CA PRO A 8 -11.22 13.22 -8.14
C PRO A 8 -10.70 11.80 -7.89
N PRO A 9 -10.59 10.97 -8.95
CA PRO A 9 -10.08 9.62 -8.80
C PRO A 9 -8.71 9.67 -8.10
N PRO A 10 -8.40 8.69 -7.22
CA PRO A 10 -7.10 8.65 -6.57
C PRO A 10 -6.01 8.71 -7.63
N SER A 11 -4.92 9.41 -7.32
CA SER A 11 -3.74 9.43 -8.19
C SER A 11 -3.36 7.98 -8.55
N PRO A 12 -2.81 7.75 -9.75
CA PRO A 12 -2.43 6.40 -10.18
C PRO A 12 -1.53 5.69 -9.15
N SER A 13 -0.71 6.44 -8.43
CA SER A 13 0.12 5.93 -7.33
C SER A 13 -0.68 5.51 -6.09
N LEU A 14 -1.71 6.26 -5.68
CA LEU A 14 -2.60 5.87 -4.59
C LEU A 14 -3.45 4.63 -4.95
N ARG A 15 -3.84 4.51 -6.22
CA ARG A 15 -4.51 3.30 -6.74
C ARG A 15 -3.59 2.08 -6.62
N GLN A 16 -2.31 2.22 -6.99
CA GLN A 16 -1.34 1.13 -6.87
C GLN A 16 -1.16 0.68 -5.41
N VAL A 17 -1.08 1.62 -4.46
CA VAL A 17 -1.04 1.29 -3.03
C VAL A 17 -2.30 0.52 -2.61
N GLN A 18 -3.48 0.96 -3.06
CA GLN A 18 -4.74 0.28 -2.77
C GLN A 18 -4.78 -1.14 -3.33
N ASP A 19 -4.27 -1.37 -4.54
CA ASP A 19 -4.21 -2.68 -5.18
C ASP A 19 -3.27 -3.62 -4.43
N CYS A 20 -2.06 -3.17 -4.07
CA CYS A 20 -1.11 -3.94 -3.26
C CYS A 20 -1.69 -4.29 -1.88
N ALA A 21 -2.33 -3.33 -1.20
CA ALA A 21 -2.97 -3.55 0.10
C ALA A 21 -4.15 -4.53 -0.01
N THR A 22 -4.89 -4.49 -1.11
CA THR A 22 -6.01 -5.41 -1.35
C THR A 22 -5.51 -6.82 -1.65
N ALA A 23 -4.43 -6.96 -2.41
CA ALA A 23 -3.79 -8.25 -2.66
C ALA A 23 -3.32 -8.89 -1.34
N MET A 24 -2.64 -8.13 -0.48
CA MET A 24 -2.18 -8.61 0.83
C MET A 24 -3.36 -9.03 1.72
N ARG A 25 -4.41 -8.21 1.81
CA ARG A 25 -5.61 -8.54 2.60
C ARG A 25 -6.32 -9.80 2.09
N ARG A 26 -6.48 -9.94 0.78
CA ARG A 26 -7.09 -11.15 0.18
C ARG A 26 -6.26 -12.38 0.47
N TRP A 27 -4.95 -12.29 0.35
CA TRP A 27 -4.07 -13.42 0.65
C TRP A 27 -4.16 -13.84 2.11
N LEU A 28 -4.14 -12.88 3.05
CA LEU A 28 -4.31 -13.16 4.49
C LEU A 28 -5.69 -13.78 4.83
N ALA A 29 -6.72 -13.47 4.06
CA ALA A 29 -8.07 -13.99 4.24
C ALA A 29 -8.27 -15.41 3.67
N THR A 30 -7.31 -15.93 2.90
CA THR A 30 -7.35 -17.28 2.37
C THR A 30 -6.66 -18.25 3.34
N ASP A 31 -7.26 -19.42 3.55
CA ASP A 31 -6.67 -20.51 4.34
C ASP A 31 -6.30 -20.05 5.77
N ASP A 32 -5.35 -20.72 6.42
CA ASP A 32 -4.82 -20.35 7.74
C ASP A 32 -3.76 -19.22 7.70
N ASN A 33 -3.71 -18.41 6.63
CA ASN A 33 -2.67 -17.39 6.47
C ASN A 33 -2.68 -16.32 7.57
N SER A 34 -3.86 -15.97 8.09
CA SER A 34 -3.98 -15.08 9.25
C SER A 34 -3.45 -15.70 10.53
N ALA A 35 -3.66 -17.00 10.75
CA ALA A 35 -3.12 -17.72 11.90
C ALA A 35 -1.59 -17.86 11.81
N ALA A 36 -1.07 -18.16 10.62
CA ALA A 36 0.36 -18.19 10.33
C ALA A 36 1.02 -16.81 10.53
N LEU A 37 0.34 -15.70 10.18
CA LEU A 37 0.82 -14.36 10.50
C LEU A 37 0.92 -14.15 12.02
N MET A 38 -0.10 -14.54 12.78
CA MET A 38 -0.06 -14.45 14.24
C MET A 38 1.03 -15.33 14.88
N ALA A 39 1.33 -16.49 14.29
CA ALA A 39 2.46 -17.33 14.71
C ALA A 39 3.80 -16.65 14.39
N HIS A 40 3.96 -16.12 13.18
CA HIS A 40 5.17 -15.39 12.77
C HIS A 40 5.45 -14.19 13.69
N LEU A 41 4.42 -13.42 14.06
CA LEU A 41 4.55 -12.28 14.98
C LEU A 41 4.94 -12.69 16.40
N ARG A 42 4.66 -13.93 16.81
CA ARG A 42 5.12 -14.53 18.08
C ARG A 42 6.51 -15.15 17.99
N ALA A 43 7.22 -14.94 16.88
CA ALA A 43 8.50 -15.56 16.57
C ALA A 43 8.45 -17.10 16.54
N GLU A 44 7.28 -17.67 16.26
CA GLU A 44 7.12 -19.11 16.05
C GLU A 44 7.58 -19.48 14.63
N GLN A 45 7.95 -20.76 14.46
CA GLN A 45 8.30 -21.28 13.14
C GLN A 45 7.06 -21.34 12.26
N VAL A 46 7.20 -20.82 11.04
CA VAL A 46 6.18 -20.85 10.00
C VAL A 46 6.76 -21.50 8.75
N ASP A 47 5.87 -21.97 7.89
CA ASP A 47 6.27 -22.59 6.63
C ASP A 47 7.12 -21.63 5.77
N PRO A 48 8.25 -22.09 5.19
CA PRO A 48 9.12 -21.24 4.36
C PRO A 48 8.46 -20.70 3.09
N VAL A 49 7.52 -21.45 2.50
CA VAL A 49 6.78 -21.03 1.29
C VAL A 49 5.78 -19.93 1.67
N TRP A 50 5.09 -20.10 2.80
CA TRP A 50 4.25 -19.06 3.40
C TRP A 50 5.06 -17.77 3.62
N LEU A 51 6.23 -17.87 4.27
CA LEU A 51 7.07 -16.72 4.58
C LEU A 51 7.57 -16.01 3.32
N SER A 52 7.93 -16.76 2.28
CA SER A 52 8.34 -16.21 0.99
C SER A 52 7.20 -15.42 0.32
N THR A 53 5.98 -15.93 0.39
CA THR A 53 4.80 -15.26 -0.17
C THR A 53 4.45 -13.99 0.61
N PHE A 54 4.46 -14.06 1.95
CA PHE A 54 4.26 -12.91 2.82
C PHE A 54 5.26 -11.80 2.54
N ARG A 55 6.57 -12.13 2.48
CA ARG A 55 7.63 -11.17 2.20
C ARG A 55 7.46 -10.48 0.85
N ARG A 56 7.11 -11.24 -0.20
CA ARG A 56 6.84 -10.66 -1.52
C ARG A 56 5.72 -9.60 -1.44
N LEU A 57 4.59 -9.96 -0.84
CA LEU A 57 3.45 -9.04 -0.71
C LEU A 57 3.77 -7.80 0.13
N LEU A 58 4.54 -7.97 1.22
CA LEU A 58 4.99 -6.87 2.07
C LEU A 58 5.95 -5.93 1.33
N THR A 59 6.88 -6.49 0.55
CA THR A 59 7.81 -5.72 -0.29
C THR A 59 7.06 -4.95 -1.37
N ASP A 60 6.10 -5.58 -2.05
CA ASP A 60 5.30 -4.93 -3.09
C ASP A 60 4.49 -3.76 -2.51
N LEU A 61 3.86 -3.95 -1.34
CA LEU A 61 3.14 -2.88 -0.65
C LEU A 61 4.07 -1.74 -0.23
N THR A 62 5.20 -2.05 0.41
CA THR A 62 6.18 -1.03 0.84
C THR A 62 6.69 -0.22 -0.36
N ARG A 63 7.05 -0.90 -1.46
CA ARG A 63 7.49 -0.24 -2.69
C ARG A 63 6.40 0.68 -3.24
N SER A 64 5.14 0.25 -3.30
CA SER A 64 4.05 1.09 -3.80
C SER A 64 3.84 2.36 -2.97
N ILE A 65 4.05 2.28 -1.65
CA ILE A 65 3.94 3.44 -0.74
C ILE A 65 5.07 4.43 -1.02
N ASP A 66 6.31 3.94 -1.16
CA ASP A 66 7.46 4.79 -1.50
C ASP A 66 7.31 5.41 -2.91
N ASP A 67 6.80 4.62 -3.85
CA ASP A 67 6.15 4.96 -5.12
C ASP A 67 5.35 6.28 -5.02
N ALA A 68 4.25 6.18 -4.28
CA ALA A 68 3.30 7.26 -4.11
C ALA A 68 3.87 8.48 -3.39
N ARG A 69 4.75 8.28 -2.41
CA ARG A 69 5.42 9.37 -1.69
C ARG A 69 6.32 10.18 -2.61
N ARG A 70 7.10 9.53 -3.49
CA ARG A 70 7.94 10.21 -4.48
C ARG A 70 7.09 10.99 -5.48
N THR A 71 6.06 10.36 -6.05
CA THR A 71 5.16 11.04 -7.00
C THR A 71 4.43 12.23 -6.37
N GLY A 72 4.05 12.15 -5.09
CA GLY A 72 3.45 13.28 -4.37
C GLY A 72 4.43 14.42 -4.12
N ALA A 73 5.72 14.12 -3.91
CA ALA A 73 6.77 15.12 -3.75
C ALA A 73 7.13 15.82 -5.07
N ASP A 74 7.07 15.10 -6.20
CA ASP A 74 7.33 15.65 -7.54
C ASP A 74 6.17 16.51 -8.08
N ALA A 75 4.98 16.44 -7.44
CA ALA A 75 3.78 17.19 -7.83
C ALA A 75 3.67 18.59 -7.17
N GLU A 76 4.63 18.99 -6.33
CA GLU A 76 4.75 20.38 -5.84
C GLU A 76 5.12 21.31 -7.01
N PRO A 77 4.24 22.26 -7.40
CA PRO A 77 4.57 23.20 -8.44
C PRO A 77 5.53 24.25 -7.89
N ALA A 78 6.66 24.41 -8.60
CA ALA A 78 7.36 25.68 -8.64
C ALA A 78 6.36 26.80 -9.00
N GLY A 79 5.99 27.65 -8.03
CA GLY A 79 5.22 28.86 -8.31
C GLY A 79 4.49 29.48 -7.12
N SER A 80 5.21 30.26 -6.31
CA SER A 80 4.81 31.58 -5.82
C SER A 80 5.88 32.02 -4.80
N GLY A 81 6.94 32.71 -5.19
CA GLY A 81 6.84 34.14 -5.51
C GLY A 81 7.24 34.95 -4.27
N THR A 82 8.54 35.17 -4.09
CA THR A 82 9.05 36.38 -3.41
C THR A 82 8.61 37.58 -4.27
N PRO A 83 8.09 38.70 -3.72
CA PRO A 83 8.75 39.45 -2.66
C PRO A 83 7.87 40.09 -1.58
N CYS A 84 8.35 40.01 -0.33
CA CYS A 84 8.50 41.13 0.61
C CYS A 84 9.77 40.85 1.43
#